data_AF-A0A0R1SED0-F1
#
_entry.id   AF-A0A0R1SED0-F1
#
_cell.length_a   1.000
_cell.length_b   1.000
_cell.length_c   1.000
_cell.angle_alpha   90.00
_cell.angle_beta   90.00
_cell.angle_gamma   90.00
#
_symmetry.space_group_name_H-M   'P 1'
#
loop_
_entity.id
_entity.type
_entity.pdbx_description
1 polymer ?
#
loop_
_entity_poly.entity_id
_entity_poly.type
_entity_poly.pdbx_seq_one_letter_code
_entity_poly.pdbx_strand_id
1 'polypeptide(L)'
;MSQEYEYPLIDGLNVDEIVILTDFYQSIEEAYENSSGIPRPKFMTAYNAFKRIIPSKMEQRQLEREFKEQSGYDAFQVIKTADRNDNKIIKVYGAKNGN
;
A
#
# COMPACT_ATOMS: atom_id res chain seq x y z
N MET A 1 17.98 7.87 -9.04
CA MET A 1 17.22 6.95 -9.91
C MET A 1 15.77 7.08 -9.52
N SER A 2 15.00 7.88 -10.24
CA SER A 2 13.56 8.01 -10.02
C SER A 2 12.90 6.89 -10.84
N GLN A 3 12.51 5.80 -10.20
CA GLN A 3 11.63 4.81 -10.82
C GLN A 3 10.22 5.33 -10.58
N GLU A 4 9.67 6.07 -11.56
CA GLU A 4 8.24 6.40 -11.57
C GLU A 4 7.49 5.11 -11.92
N TYR A 5 6.70 4.62 -10.98
CA TYR A 5 5.79 3.50 -11.20
C TYR A 5 4.43 4.07 -11.64
N GLU A 6 3.86 3.51 -12.72
CA GLU A 6 2.50 3.85 -13.15
C GLU A 6 1.50 3.08 -12.30
N TYR A 7 0.85 3.76 -11.34
CA TYR A 7 -0.21 3.12 -10.55
C TYR A 7 -1.39 2.71 -11.43
N PRO A 8 -2.06 1.57 -11.13
CA PRO A 8 -3.29 1.21 -11.82
C PRO A 8 -4.33 2.33 -11.61
N LEU A 9 -4.67 3.03 -12.69
CA LEU A 9 -5.73 4.04 -12.69
C LEU A 9 -7.07 3.32 -12.82
N ILE A 10 -7.96 3.59 -11.86
CA ILE A 10 -9.35 3.15 -11.92
C ILE A 10 -10.15 4.23 -12.61
N ASP A 11 -10.82 3.88 -13.70
CA ASP A 11 -11.78 4.75 -14.36
C ASP A 11 -12.87 5.18 -13.36
N GLY A 12 -13.02 6.49 -13.15
CA GLY A 12 -14.07 7.07 -12.32
C GLY A 12 -13.63 7.65 -10.98
N LEU A 13 -12.37 7.52 -10.56
CA LEU A 13 -11.85 8.24 -9.40
C LEU A 13 -11.62 9.73 -9.71
N ASN A 14 -11.99 10.59 -8.78
CA ASN A 14 -11.62 12.00 -8.84
C ASN A 14 -10.20 12.25 -8.29
N VAL A 15 -9.70 13.48 -8.43
CA VAL A 15 -8.33 13.86 -8.03
C VAL A 15 -8.04 13.54 -6.57
N ASP A 16 -8.97 13.81 -5.65
CA ASP A 16 -8.76 13.56 -4.21
C ASP A 16 -8.68 12.05 -3.92
N GLU A 17 -9.46 11.24 -4.65
CA GLU A 17 -9.44 9.78 -4.51
C GLU A 17 -8.16 9.17 -5.09
N ILE A 18 -7.63 9.74 -6.17
CA ILE A 18 -6.31 9.35 -6.71
C ILE A 18 -5.23 9.64 -5.68
N VAL A 19 -5.25 10.80 -5.02
CA VAL A 19 -4.30 11.13 -3.94
C VAL A 19 -4.40 10.10 -2.81
N ILE A 20 -5.61 9.73 -2.38
CA ILE A 20 -5.81 8.71 -1.34
C ILE A 20 -5.23 7.34 -1.75
N LEU A 21 -5.42 6.94 -3.00
CA LEU A 21 -4.89 5.68 -3.53
C LEU A 21 -3.36 5.69 -3.56
N THR A 22 -2.75 6.78 -4.04
CA THR A 22 -1.30 6.97 -4.06
C THR A 22 -0.72 7.00 -2.64
N ASP A 23 -1.36 7.69 -1.69
CA ASP A 23 -0.94 7.71 -0.28
C ASP A 23 -0.93 6.30 0.34
N PHE A 24 -1.91 5.46 -0.02
CA PHE A 24 -1.92 4.07 0.42
C PHE A 24 -0.72 3.29 -0.13
N TYR A 25 -0.41 3.41 -1.42
CA TYR A 25 0.74 2.74 -2.01
C TYR A 25 2.08 3.23 -1.45
N GLN A 26 2.26 4.55 -1.31
CA GLN A 26 3.46 5.11 -0.68
C GLN A 26 3.63 4.62 0.77
N SER A 27 2.53 4.44 1.51
CA SER A 27 2.59 3.89 2.87
C SER A 27 3.08 2.44 2.93
N ILE A 28 2.84 1.66 1.85
CA ILE A 28 3.36 0.30 1.69
C ILE A 28 4.85 0.35 1.36
N GLU A 29 5.26 1.19 0.42
CA GLU A 29 6.67 1.42 0.07
C GLU A 29 7.48 1.83 1.30
N GLU A 30 6.98 2.78 2.11
CA GLU A 30 7.60 3.18 3.37
C GLU A 30 7.78 2.01 4.35
N ALA A 31 6.83 1.09 4.43
CA ALA A 31 6.94 -0.07 5.31
C ALA A 31 8.08 -1.03 4.90
N TYR A 32 8.48 -1.02 3.63
CA TYR A 32 9.57 -1.83 3.08
C TYR A 32 10.91 -1.10 3.02
N GLU A 33 10.91 0.15 2.55
CA GLU A 33 12.13 0.91 2.23
C GLU A 33 12.66 1.70 3.43
N ASN A 34 11.77 2.20 4.30
CA ASN A 34 12.20 3.01 5.42
C ASN A 34 12.93 2.12 6.45
N SER A 35 14.18 2.47 6.75
CA SER A 35 14.99 1.77 7.74
C SER A 35 14.35 1.77 9.14
N SER A 36 13.49 2.75 9.45
CA SER A 36 12.69 2.82 10.67
C SER A 36 11.27 2.26 10.52
N GLY A 37 10.84 1.84 9.33
CA GLY A 37 9.46 1.48 9.02
C GLY A 37 8.49 2.67 9.07
N ILE A 38 7.19 2.37 9.04
CA ILE A 38 6.10 3.36 9.08
C ILE A 38 5.34 3.28 10.42
N PRO A 39 4.94 4.41 11.04
CA PRO A 39 4.04 4.38 12.17
C PRO A 39 2.71 3.68 11.82
N ARG A 40 2.32 2.69 12.62
CA ARG A 40 1.07 1.94 12.44
C ARG A 40 -0.16 2.88 12.32
N PRO A 41 -0.32 3.93 13.14
CA PRO A 41 -1.44 4.86 12.98
C PRO A 41 -1.45 5.58 11.63
N LYS A 42 -0.28 5.92 11.07
CA LYS A 42 -0.15 6.55 9.75
C LYS A 42 -0.60 5.58 8.66
N PHE A 43 -0.08 4.36 8.66
CA PHE A 43 -0.50 3.32 7.72
C PHE A 43 -2.00 3.02 7.81
N MET A 44 -2.54 2.82 9.01
CA MET A 44 -3.96 2.52 9.19
C MET A 44 -4.87 3.67 8.73
N THR A 45 -4.40 4.91 8.81
CA THR A 45 -5.14 6.06 8.28
C THR A 45 -5.24 5.98 6.75
N ALA A 46 -4.13 5.77 6.06
CA ALA A 46 -4.10 5.60 4.61
C ALA A 46 -4.93 4.38 4.16
N TYR A 47 -4.75 3.23 4.82
CA TYR A 47 -5.49 2.00 4.49
C TYR A 47 -7.01 2.14 4.67
N ASN A 48 -7.47 2.84 5.71
CA ASN A 48 -8.90 3.07 5.92
C ASN A 48 -9.49 4.06 4.91
N ALA A 49 -8.71 5.04 4.45
CA ALA A 49 -9.13 5.95 3.39
C ALA A 49 -9.25 5.20 2.05
N PHE A 50 -8.25 4.37 1.70
CA PHE A 50 -8.30 3.46 0.54
C PHE A 50 -9.55 2.58 0.53
N LYS A 51 -9.85 1.90 1.65
CA LYS A 51 -11.06 1.07 1.78
C LYS A 51 -12.37 1.85 1.65
N ARG A 52 -12.36 3.15 1.94
CA ARG A 52 -13.56 4.00 1.83
C ARG A 52 -13.84 4.34 0.37
N ILE A 53 -12.81 4.66 -0.40
CA ILE A 53 -12.94 4.99 -1.83
C ILE A 53 -13.15 3.73 -2.67
N ILE A 54 -12.52 2.60 -2.30
CA ILE A 54 -12.69 1.30 -2.95
C ILE A 54 -13.38 0.33 -1.98
N PRO A 55 -14.72 0.32 -1.85
CA PRO A 55 -15.42 -0.56 -0.90
C PRO A 55 -15.45 -2.04 -1.32
N SER A 56 -15.27 -2.32 -2.60
CA SER A 56 -15.28 -3.68 -3.14
C SER A 56 -14.01 -4.45 -2.77
N LYS A 57 -14.14 -5.52 -1.99
CA LYS A 57 -13.00 -6.39 -1.64
C LYS A 57 -12.35 -7.06 -2.85
N MET A 58 -13.11 -7.31 -3.91
CA MET A 58 -12.57 -7.91 -5.14
C MET A 58 -11.66 -6.91 -5.84
N GLU A 59 -12.09 -5.66 -5.95
CA GLU A 59 -11.35 -4.57 -6.56
C GLU A 59 -10.10 -4.22 -5.75
N GLN A 60 -10.22 -4.15 -4.41
CA GLN A 60 -9.05 -3.99 -3.53
C GLN A 60 -7.98 -5.05 -3.81
N ARG A 61 -8.36 -6.33 -3.90
CA ARG A 61 -7.42 -7.42 -4.20
C ARG A 61 -6.81 -7.33 -5.59
N GLN A 62 -7.57 -6.85 -6.57
CA GLN A 62 -7.06 -6.64 -7.92
C GLN A 62 -5.99 -5.55 -7.92
N LEU A 63 -6.26 -4.42 -7.29
CA LEU A 63 -5.32 -3.30 -7.15
C LEU A 63 -4.08 -3.67 -6.35
N GLU A 64 -4.23 -4.42 -5.26
CA GLU A 64 -3.10 -4.93 -4.47
C GLU A 64 -2.21 -5.86 -5.31
N ARG A 65 -2.81 -6.71 -6.16
CA ARG A 65 -2.06 -7.59 -7.06
C ARG A 65 -1.33 -6.82 -8.15
N GLU A 66 -2.02 -5.91 -8.83
CA GLU A 66 -1.45 -5.08 -9.90
C GLU A 66 -0.30 -4.20 -9.35
N PHE A 67 -0.50 -3.57 -8.19
CA PHE A 67 0.56 -2.83 -7.51
C PHE A 67 1.77 -3.71 -7.19
N LYS A 68 1.56 -4.94 -6.72
CA LYS A 68 2.65 -5.88 -6.44
C LYS A 68 3.40 -6.29 -7.71
N GLU A 69 2.69 -6.53 -8.81
CA GLU A 69 3.30 -6.88 -10.10
C GLU A 69 4.19 -5.76 -10.65
N GLN A 70 3.79 -4.49 -10.45
CA GLN A 70 4.53 -3.33 -10.93
C GLN A 70 5.66 -2.86 -10.00
N SER A 71 5.41 -2.82 -8.68
CA SER A 71 6.36 -2.29 -7.68
C SER A 71 7.25 -3.37 -7.07
N GLY A 72 6.77 -4.62 -7.03
CA GLY A 72 7.37 -5.72 -6.27
C GLY A 72 6.95 -5.77 -4.79
N TYR A 73 6.22 -4.79 -4.28
CA TYR A 73 5.82 -4.70 -2.88
C TYR A 73 4.50 -5.41 -2.58
N ASP A 74 4.45 -6.20 -1.51
CA ASP A 74 3.27 -6.97 -1.13
C ASP A 74 2.42 -6.20 -0.11
N ALA A 75 1.40 -5.51 -0.60
CA ALA A 75 0.42 -4.77 0.22
C ALA A 75 -0.24 -5.65 1.28
N PHE A 76 -0.59 -6.89 0.92
CA PHE A 76 -1.25 -7.83 1.84
C PHE A 76 -0.36 -8.17 3.03
N GLN A 77 0.95 -8.31 2.82
CA GLN A 77 1.89 -8.56 3.92
C GLN A 77 1.98 -7.37 4.89
N VAL A 78 1.93 -6.13 4.40
CA VAL A 78 1.90 -4.92 5.25
C VAL A 78 0.59 -4.87 6.05
N ILE A 79 -0.56 -5.05 5.40
CA ILE A 79 -1.89 -5.09 6.06
C ILE A 79 -1.92 -6.16 7.15
N LYS A 80 -1.49 -7.38 6.82
CA LYS A 80 -1.43 -8.49 7.77
C LYS A 80 -0.51 -8.20 8.95
N THR A 81 0.59 -7.49 8.73
CA THR A 81 1.49 -7.07 9.81
C THR A 81 0.84 -6.02 10.71
N ALA A 82 0.11 -5.07 10.13
CA ALA A 82 -0.64 -4.04 10.84
C ALA A 82 -1.79 -4.59 11.69
N ASP A 83 -2.46 -5.65 11.20
CA ASP A 83 -3.59 -6.28 11.87
C ASP A 83 -3.17 -7.23 13.00
N ARG A 84 -2.04 -7.94 12.84
CA ARG A 84 -1.61 -8.97 13.81
C ARG A 84 -0.82 -8.43 14.99
N ASN A 85 -0.23 -7.24 14.88
CA ASN A 85 0.63 -6.68 15.91
C ASN A 85 0.14 -5.30 16.34
N ASP A 86 0.12 -5.07 17.65
CA ASP A 86 -0.07 -3.75 18.24
C ASP A 86 1.22 -2.92 18.26
N ASN A 87 2.22 -3.33 17.47
CA ASN A 87 3.47 -2.61 17.34
C ASN A 87 3.20 -1.20 16.78
N LYS A 88 3.84 -0.21 17.41
CA LYS A 88 3.72 1.20 16.98
C LYS A 88 4.27 1.45 15.58
N ILE A 89 5.15 0.56 15.10
CA ILE A 89 5.84 0.64 13.82
C ILE A 89 5.57 -0.64 13.03
N ILE A 90 5.27 -0.47 11.75
CA ILE A 90 5.19 -1.55 10.76
C ILE A 90 6.47 -1.49 9.93
N LYS A 91 7.19 -2.60 9.92
CA LYS A 91 8.34 -2.80 9.04
C LYS A 91 8.29 -4.20 8.48
N VAL A 92 8.32 -4.30 7.17
CA VAL A 92 8.30 -5.58 6.47
C VAL A 92 9.67 -5.82 5.86
N TYR A 93 10.25 -6.96 6.22
CA TYR A 93 11.53 -7.39 5.68
C TYR A 93 11.25 -8.33 4.50
N GLY A 94 11.57 -7.87 3.29
CA GLY A 94 11.53 -8.66 2.05
C GLY A 94 10.20 -8.57 1.27
N ALA A 95 10.27 -7.94 0.10
CA ALA A 95 9.80 -8.43 -1.20
C ALA A 95 10.32 -7.44 -2.25
N LYS A 96 11.47 -7.77 -2.83
CA LYS A 96 12.04 -7.15 -4.03
C LYS A 96 12.32 -8.36 -4.91
N ASN A 97 11.39 -8.69 -5.82
CA ASN A 97 11.29 -9.96 -6.56
C ASN A 97 12.55 -10.84 -6.47
N GLY A 98 12.48 -11.86 -5.62
CA GLY A 98 13.36 -13.02 -5.73
C GLY A 98 12.87 -13.87 -6.88
N ASN A 99 13.43 -13.63 -8.05
CA ASN A 99 13.69 -14.68 -9.03
C ASN A 99 15.21 -14.73 -9.21
#